data_AF-A0A1U7IPS5-F1
#
_entry.id   AF-A0A1U7IPS5-F1
#
_cell.length_a   1.000
_cell.length_b   1.000
_cell.length_c   1.000
_cell.angle_alpha   90.00
_cell.angle_beta   90.00
_cell.angle_gamma   90.00
#
_symmetry.space_group_name_H-M   'P 1'
#
loop_
_entity.id
_entity.type
_entity.pdbx_description
1 polymer ?
#
loop_
_entity_poly.entity_id
_entity_poly.type
_entity_poly.pdbx_seq_one_letter_code
_entity_poly.pdbx_strand_id
1 'polypeptide(L)'
;MSIETVVEKSNITTESGSQMSVYDPASFDQFVMSTYGRFPLVLEKGEGCRVWDNQGREYLDFVAGIATCTLGHAHPVMVEAVTKQIKTLHHVSNLYYNSPQGLLAKWLVENSCADRAFFCNSGAEANEGAIKLARKYAHTVLGIDEPVILTANASFHGRTLATITATGQPKYQKYFDPLVPGFEYVDYNDIQAIKNAIGDIDTGDRRVAAILLEALQGEGGVRPGEKEYFQEIRQICDETGILLIMDEVQVGMGRTGKLWGYENLGIEPDIFTSAKGLGGGIPIGALLCKSKCDIFQPGEHASTFGGNPFACAVALAVCQTLEQENILENVQQRGEQLRAGLTEIAVKYPTQITEIRGWGLINGMELNAEINLTSADIVKAAMAEGLLLVPAGPKVVRFVPPLIVSAQEINTAVQVIGKVMANLTA
;
A
#
# COMPACT_ATOMS: atom_id res chain seq x y z
N MET A 1 35.99 33.13 -13.75
CA MET A 1 35.59 32.76 -12.38
C MET A 1 35.23 31.29 -12.42
N SER A 2 36.18 30.44 -12.05
CA SER A 2 35.93 29.02 -11.88
C SER A 2 34.90 28.85 -10.77
N ILE A 3 33.88 28.04 -11.04
CA ILE A 3 33.16 27.37 -9.96
C ILE A 3 34.20 26.39 -9.41
N GLU A 4 35.06 26.87 -8.50
CA GLU A 4 35.63 25.99 -7.49
C GLU A 4 34.42 25.45 -6.75
N THR A 5 34.25 24.14 -6.82
CA THR A 5 33.10 23.40 -6.30
C THR A 5 32.92 23.70 -4.82
N VAL A 6 32.18 24.76 -4.51
CA VAL A 6 31.96 25.24 -3.14
C VAL A 6 31.17 24.17 -2.41
N VAL A 7 31.82 23.51 -1.46
CA VAL A 7 31.22 23.26 -0.15
C VAL A 7 32.18 23.86 0.87
N GLU A 8 32.14 25.18 1.02
CA GLU A 8 32.58 25.79 2.27
C GLU A 8 31.74 25.19 3.39
N LYS A 9 32.39 24.74 4.45
CA LYS A 9 31.72 24.19 5.64
C LYS A 9 30.74 25.22 6.16
N SER A 10 29.45 25.02 5.91
CA SER A 10 28.43 25.78 6.63
C SER A 10 28.47 25.30 8.09
N ASN A 11 28.97 26.17 8.96
CA ASN A 11 28.56 26.17 10.35
C ASN A 11 27.06 26.43 10.33
N ILE A 12 26.25 25.37 10.34
CA ILE A 12 24.83 25.48 10.62
C ILE A 12 24.75 25.87 12.09
N THR A 13 24.81 27.17 12.34
CA THR A 13 24.36 27.79 13.58
C THR A 13 22.86 27.54 13.65
N THR A 14 22.45 26.73 14.63
CA THR A 14 21.06 26.60 15.04
C THR A 14 20.60 27.93 15.63
N GLU A 15 20.25 28.90 14.78
CA GLU A 15 19.39 30.00 15.20
C GLU A 15 18.00 29.44 15.42
N SER A 16 17.72 29.11 16.67
CA SER A 16 16.38 29.03 17.22
C SER A 16 15.68 30.38 17.04
N GLY A 17 14.81 30.50 16.04
CA GLY A 17 14.01 31.72 15.91
C GLY A 17 13.50 32.07 14.52
N SER A 18 12.84 31.15 13.83
CA SER A 18 11.76 31.58 12.92
C SER A 18 10.46 31.09 13.53
N GLN A 19 9.60 32.02 13.95
CA GLN A 19 8.16 31.74 14.04
C GLN A 19 7.78 31.14 12.69
N MET A 20 7.64 29.81 12.60
CA MET A 20 6.93 29.22 11.49
C MET A 20 5.55 29.85 11.55
N SER A 21 5.21 30.65 10.53
CA SER A 21 3.86 31.19 10.38
C SER A 21 2.89 30.04 10.61
N VAL A 22 1.97 30.17 11.58
CA VAL A 22 0.90 29.19 11.79
C VAL A 22 0.29 28.95 10.41
N TYR A 23 0.46 27.73 9.91
CA TYR A 23 0.10 27.39 8.54
C TYR A 23 -1.40 27.60 8.34
N ASP A 24 -1.77 28.43 7.36
CA ASP A 24 -3.15 28.77 7.02
C ASP A 24 -3.68 27.85 5.90
N PRO A 25 -4.71 27.03 6.15
CA PRO A 25 -5.34 26.18 5.13
C PRO A 25 -5.82 26.96 3.90
N ALA A 26 -6.24 28.22 4.04
CA ALA A 26 -6.70 29.01 2.90
C ALA A 26 -5.55 29.33 1.93
N SER A 27 -4.36 29.59 2.45
CA SER A 27 -3.15 29.75 1.63
C SER A 27 -2.78 28.46 0.91
N PHE A 28 -2.89 27.30 1.56
CA PHE A 28 -2.63 26.02 0.91
C PHE A 28 -3.58 25.75 -0.26
N ASP A 29 -4.87 25.96 -0.06
CA ASP A 29 -5.89 25.72 -1.10
C ASP A 29 -5.75 26.67 -2.30
N GLN A 30 -5.08 27.81 -2.12
CA GLN A 30 -4.73 28.72 -3.24
C GLN A 30 -3.67 28.13 -4.17
N PHE A 31 -2.69 27.38 -3.63
CA PHE A 31 -1.51 26.94 -4.38
C PHE A 31 -1.49 25.44 -4.67
N VAL A 32 -2.34 24.64 -4.01
CA VAL A 32 -2.40 23.18 -4.18
C VAL A 32 -3.75 22.75 -4.74
N MET A 33 -3.71 21.93 -5.79
CA MET A 33 -4.91 21.40 -6.42
C MET A 33 -5.81 20.66 -5.41
N SER A 34 -7.12 20.91 -5.49
CA SER A 34 -8.14 20.33 -4.61
C SER A 34 -8.50 18.88 -4.97
N THR A 35 -7.50 17.99 -5.07
CA THR A 35 -7.66 16.59 -5.48
C THR A 35 -8.02 15.63 -4.33
N TYR A 36 -8.17 16.14 -3.09
CA TYR A 36 -8.48 15.35 -1.90
C TYR A 36 -9.53 16.03 -1.03
N GLY A 37 -10.45 15.24 -0.47
CA GLY A 37 -11.29 15.66 0.65
C GLY A 37 -10.47 15.63 1.93
N ARG A 38 -10.02 16.80 2.39
CA ARG A 38 -9.14 16.92 3.55
C ARG A 38 -9.94 17.05 4.84
N PHE A 39 -9.43 16.44 5.90
CA PHE A 39 -9.85 16.80 7.25
C PHE A 39 -9.26 18.17 7.62
N PRO A 40 -9.97 19.00 8.40
CA PRO A 40 -9.50 20.31 8.81
C PRO A 40 -8.44 20.19 9.93
N LEU A 41 -7.36 19.46 9.66
CA LEU A 41 -6.29 19.11 10.59
C LEU A 41 -4.94 19.37 9.92
N VAL A 42 -4.07 20.13 10.60
CA VAL A 42 -2.72 20.44 10.14
C VAL A 42 -1.73 19.76 11.06
N LEU A 43 -1.11 18.67 10.61
CA LEU A 43 -0.10 17.92 11.36
C LEU A 43 1.29 18.50 11.14
N GLU A 44 2.08 18.67 12.20
CA GLU A 44 3.43 19.26 12.14
C GLU A 44 4.53 18.39 12.78
N LYS A 45 4.15 17.45 13.65
CA LYS A 45 5.08 16.52 14.31
C LYS A 45 4.53 15.09 14.28
N GLY A 46 5.41 14.11 14.11
CA GLY A 46 5.10 12.71 14.34
C GLY A 46 6.24 12.00 15.09
N GLU A 47 5.88 11.04 15.94
CA GLU A 47 6.82 10.23 16.73
C GLU A 47 6.16 8.89 17.05
N GLY A 48 6.73 7.79 16.58
CA GLY A 48 6.17 6.45 16.73
C GLY A 48 4.75 6.37 16.13
N CYS A 49 3.77 5.96 16.94
CA CYS A 49 2.36 5.87 16.54
C CYS A 49 1.55 7.16 16.80
N ARG A 50 2.21 8.28 17.12
CA ARG A 50 1.52 9.53 17.46
C ARG A 50 1.91 10.67 16.52
N VAL A 51 0.96 11.58 16.33
CA VAL A 51 1.14 12.83 15.59
C VAL A 51 0.55 13.99 16.37
N TRP A 52 1.08 15.19 16.15
CA TRP A 52 0.59 16.42 16.76
C TRP A 52 0.23 17.44 15.71
N ASP A 53 -0.86 18.16 15.95
CA ASP A 53 -1.26 19.28 15.11
C ASP A 53 -0.53 20.58 15.48
N ASN A 54 -0.74 21.62 14.67
CA ASN A 54 -0.19 22.96 14.87
C ASN A 54 -0.75 23.72 16.09
N GLN A 55 -1.63 23.10 16.88
CA GLN A 55 -2.13 23.59 18.17
C GLN A 55 -1.56 22.76 19.34
N GLY A 56 -0.68 21.80 19.06
CA GLY A 56 -0.08 20.89 20.03
C GLY A 56 -1.00 19.75 20.48
N ARG A 57 -2.16 19.56 19.83
CA ARG A 57 -3.05 18.45 20.15
C ARG A 57 -2.49 17.16 19.59
N GLU A 58 -2.42 16.15 20.44
CA GLU A 58 -1.94 14.83 20.11
C GLU A 58 -3.06 13.94 19.53
N TYR A 59 -2.66 13.08 18.59
CA TYR A 59 -3.50 12.06 18.00
C TYR A 59 -2.76 10.72 17.92
N LEU A 60 -3.47 9.64 18.22
CA LEU A 60 -3.04 8.28 17.93
C LEU A 60 -3.30 7.96 16.46
N ASP A 61 -2.27 7.56 15.73
CA ASP A 61 -2.31 7.36 14.28
C ASP A 61 -2.62 5.91 13.91
N PHE A 62 -3.88 5.64 13.52
CA PHE A 62 -4.33 4.37 12.96
C PHE A 62 -4.57 4.47 11.44
N VAL A 63 -3.95 5.47 10.80
CA VAL A 63 -3.90 5.67 9.35
C VAL A 63 -2.51 5.33 8.80
N ALA A 64 -1.45 5.68 9.51
CA ALA A 64 -0.05 5.48 9.13
C ALA A 64 0.25 5.96 7.70
N GLY A 65 -0.27 7.12 7.30
CA GLY A 65 -0.15 7.59 5.91
C GLY A 65 -0.76 6.62 4.89
N ILE A 66 -1.86 5.96 5.24
CA ILE A 66 -2.53 4.88 4.50
C ILE A 66 -1.59 3.67 4.35
N ALA A 67 -1.27 3.05 5.49
CA ALA A 67 -0.38 1.87 5.61
C ALA A 67 1.05 2.08 5.07
N THR A 68 1.53 3.32 5.05
CA THR A 68 2.85 3.71 4.53
C THR A 68 3.92 3.80 5.63
N CYS A 69 3.61 4.44 6.76
CA CYS A 69 4.53 4.63 7.88
C CYS A 69 4.65 3.35 8.73
N THR A 70 5.23 2.29 8.14
CA THR A 70 5.35 0.95 8.74
C THR A 70 6.00 0.95 10.13
N LEU A 71 7.07 1.71 10.32
CA LEU A 71 7.77 1.82 11.62
C LEU A 71 7.32 3.05 12.42
N GLY A 72 6.20 3.67 12.04
CA GLY A 72 5.74 4.91 12.63
C GLY A 72 6.52 6.12 12.14
N HIS A 73 6.35 7.23 12.83
CA HIS A 73 6.96 8.51 12.47
C HIS A 73 8.31 8.70 13.17
N ALA A 74 9.27 9.29 12.45
CA ALA A 74 10.60 9.61 12.98
C ALA A 74 11.34 8.44 13.64
N HIS A 75 11.16 7.21 13.14
CA HIS A 75 11.81 6.02 13.69
C HIS A 75 13.35 6.18 13.67
N PRO A 76 14.07 5.94 14.80
CA PRO A 76 15.50 6.22 14.89
C PRO A 76 16.35 5.55 13.80
N VAL A 77 16.05 4.29 13.46
CA VAL A 77 16.74 3.54 12.41
C VAL A 77 16.59 4.21 11.04
N MET A 78 15.39 4.74 10.74
CA MET A 78 15.16 5.45 9.48
C MET A 78 15.87 6.81 9.47
N VAL A 79 15.85 7.54 10.58
CA VAL A 79 16.58 8.82 10.72
C VAL A 79 18.07 8.62 10.48
N GLU A 80 18.66 7.57 11.06
CA GLU A 80 20.06 7.22 10.85
C GLU A 80 20.33 6.87 9.39
N ALA A 81 19.53 5.99 8.78
CA ALA A 81 19.70 5.57 7.39
C ALA A 81 19.62 6.76 6.42
N VAL A 82 18.62 7.63 6.58
CA VAL A 82 18.47 8.88 5.82
C VAL A 82 19.71 9.75 5.97
N THR A 83 20.12 10.04 7.22
CA THR A 83 21.24 10.95 7.52
C THR A 83 22.56 10.43 6.99
N LYS A 84 22.82 9.12 7.12
CA LYS A 84 24.04 8.49 6.63
C LYS A 84 24.09 8.49 5.11
N GLN A 85 22.99 8.09 4.47
CA GLN A 85 22.97 7.93 3.02
C GLN A 85 23.01 9.28 2.29
N ILE A 86 22.28 10.29 2.77
CA ILE A 86 22.26 11.64 2.15
C ILE A 86 23.63 12.32 2.18
N LYS A 87 24.43 12.06 3.23
CA LYS A 87 25.83 12.54 3.35
C LYS A 87 26.81 11.78 2.44
N THR A 88 26.39 10.64 1.90
CA THR A 88 27.25 9.75 1.11
C THR A 88 26.94 9.91 -0.37
N LEU A 89 25.73 9.52 -0.79
CA LEU A 89 25.30 9.53 -2.19
C LEU A 89 23.78 9.39 -2.26
N HIS A 90 23.10 10.32 -2.93
CA HIS A 90 21.62 10.29 -2.98
C HIS A 90 21.07 9.80 -4.31
N HIS A 91 21.64 10.22 -5.44
CA HIS A 91 21.15 9.90 -6.77
C HIS A 91 22.26 9.89 -7.81
N VAL A 92 22.26 8.86 -8.67
CA VAL A 92 23.24 8.70 -9.77
C VAL A 92 22.62 8.14 -11.05
N SER A 93 21.28 8.12 -11.20
CA SER A 93 20.56 7.38 -12.25
C SER A 93 20.83 5.85 -12.25
N ASN A 94 20.21 5.12 -13.17
CA ASN A 94 20.45 3.68 -13.39
C ASN A 94 21.59 3.37 -14.37
N LEU A 95 22.37 4.37 -14.78
CA LEU A 95 23.56 4.17 -15.64
C LEU A 95 24.74 3.55 -14.87
N TYR A 96 24.73 3.63 -13.54
CA TYR A 96 25.82 3.13 -12.69
C TYR A 96 25.27 2.19 -11.61
N TYR A 97 26.09 1.23 -11.20
CA TYR A 97 25.78 0.39 -10.06
C TYR A 97 25.85 1.18 -8.76
N ASN A 98 25.00 0.81 -7.80
CA ASN A 98 25.09 1.28 -6.43
C ASN A 98 24.77 0.14 -5.45
N SER A 99 25.50 0.07 -4.34
CA SER A 99 25.37 -1.02 -3.37
C SER A 99 24.01 -1.08 -2.68
N PRO A 100 23.38 0.04 -2.24
CA PRO A 100 22.07 -0.02 -1.58
C PRO A 100 20.98 -0.68 -2.44
N GLN A 101 20.93 -0.37 -3.74
CA GLN A 101 19.97 -0.99 -4.66
C GLN A 101 20.18 -2.51 -4.74
N GLY A 102 21.42 -2.97 -4.91
CA GLY A 102 21.74 -4.40 -4.98
C GLY A 102 21.46 -5.14 -3.67
N LEU A 103 21.76 -4.52 -2.52
CA LEU A 103 21.49 -5.11 -1.20
C LEU A 103 20.00 -5.21 -0.89
N LEU A 104 19.22 -4.17 -1.24
CA LEU A 104 17.76 -4.22 -1.10
C LEU A 104 17.15 -5.29 -2.01
N ALA A 105 17.58 -5.36 -3.29
CA ALA A 105 17.10 -6.39 -4.21
C ALA A 105 17.39 -7.79 -3.66
N LYS A 106 18.61 -8.00 -3.15
CA LYS A 106 19.01 -9.27 -2.52
C LYS A 106 18.10 -9.63 -1.35
N TRP A 107 17.88 -8.71 -0.41
CA TRP A 107 17.04 -8.98 0.76
C TRP A 107 15.61 -9.34 0.34
N LEU A 108 15.02 -8.60 -0.61
CA LEU A 108 13.66 -8.88 -1.08
C LEU A 108 13.53 -10.24 -1.77
N VAL A 109 14.52 -10.61 -2.59
CA VAL A 109 14.58 -11.92 -3.27
C VAL A 109 14.76 -13.06 -2.26
N GLU A 110 15.69 -12.93 -1.30
CA GLU A 110 15.93 -13.96 -0.28
C GLU A 110 14.74 -14.15 0.68
N ASN A 111 13.83 -13.18 0.77
CA ASN A 111 12.65 -13.22 1.63
C ASN A 111 11.33 -13.25 0.84
N SER A 112 11.33 -13.75 -0.39
CA SER A 112 10.09 -13.91 -1.19
C SER A 112 10.21 -15.06 -2.19
N CYS A 113 9.16 -15.30 -2.97
CA CYS A 113 9.18 -16.26 -4.08
C CYS A 113 9.75 -15.69 -5.40
N ALA A 114 10.25 -14.45 -5.41
CA ALA A 114 10.78 -13.79 -6.61
C ALA A 114 12.29 -13.99 -6.76
N ASP A 115 12.79 -13.88 -7.99
CA ASP A 115 14.21 -14.01 -8.31
C ASP A 115 14.85 -12.68 -8.73
N ARG A 116 14.02 -11.69 -9.10
CA ARG A 116 14.44 -10.42 -9.69
C ARG A 116 13.58 -9.29 -9.18
N ALA A 117 14.17 -8.10 -9.09
CA ALA A 117 13.50 -6.88 -8.66
C ALA A 117 13.85 -5.71 -9.59
N PHE A 118 12.84 -4.93 -9.95
CA PHE A 118 12.97 -3.61 -10.57
C PHE A 118 12.43 -2.56 -9.59
N PHE A 119 13.11 -1.42 -9.48
CA PHE A 119 12.71 -0.35 -8.55
C PHE A 119 12.18 0.88 -9.27
N CYS A 120 11.16 1.48 -8.67
CA CYS A 120 10.49 2.71 -9.08
C CYS A 120 10.16 3.55 -7.83
N ASN A 121 9.19 4.46 -7.91
CA ASN A 121 8.95 5.49 -6.88
C ASN A 121 7.59 5.37 -6.20
N SER A 122 6.68 4.53 -6.72
CA SER A 122 5.35 4.35 -6.16
C SER A 122 4.75 2.99 -6.51
N GLY A 123 3.66 2.62 -5.82
CA GLY A 123 2.90 1.42 -6.16
C GLY A 123 2.27 1.49 -7.55
N ALA A 124 1.83 2.68 -8.00
CA ALA A 124 1.29 2.85 -9.34
C ALA A 124 2.36 2.60 -10.41
N GLU A 125 3.59 3.09 -10.22
CA GLU A 125 4.69 2.79 -11.14
C GLU A 125 5.10 1.30 -11.11
N ALA A 126 5.06 0.67 -9.93
CA ALA A 126 5.33 -0.77 -9.82
C ALA A 126 4.29 -1.60 -10.59
N ASN A 127 3.00 -1.23 -10.45
CA ASN A 127 1.90 -1.87 -11.16
C ASN A 127 1.93 -1.58 -12.67
N GLU A 128 2.31 -0.38 -13.11
CA GLU A 128 2.59 -0.10 -14.53
C GLU A 128 3.69 -1.04 -15.05
N GLY A 129 4.76 -1.25 -14.28
CA GLY A 129 5.80 -2.22 -14.57
C GLY A 129 5.25 -3.64 -14.73
N ALA A 130 4.43 -4.10 -13.78
CA ALA A 130 3.80 -5.42 -13.82
C ALA A 130 2.88 -5.61 -15.04
N ILE A 131 2.03 -4.63 -15.32
CA ILE A 131 1.11 -4.61 -16.46
C ILE A 131 1.90 -4.68 -17.77
N LYS A 132 2.94 -3.85 -17.93
CA LYS A 132 3.82 -3.88 -19.10
C LYS A 132 4.53 -5.23 -19.24
N LEU A 133 4.99 -5.81 -18.14
CA LEU A 133 5.70 -7.08 -18.15
C LEU A 133 4.78 -8.21 -18.61
N ALA A 134 3.56 -8.26 -18.06
CA ALA A 134 2.55 -9.24 -18.44
C ALA A 134 2.15 -9.13 -19.92
N ARG A 135 1.94 -7.92 -20.44
CA ARG A 135 1.66 -7.71 -21.87
C ARG A 135 2.81 -8.15 -22.77
N LYS A 136 4.05 -7.78 -22.42
CA LYS A 136 5.22 -8.23 -23.17
C LYS A 136 5.33 -9.76 -23.14
N TYR A 137 5.11 -10.38 -21.99
CA TYR A 137 5.15 -11.84 -21.83
C TYR A 137 4.08 -12.51 -22.69
N ALA A 138 2.87 -11.95 -22.72
CA ALA A 138 1.80 -12.43 -23.57
C ALA A 138 2.19 -12.46 -25.05
N HIS A 139 2.74 -11.36 -25.57
CA HIS A 139 3.15 -11.29 -26.98
C HIS A 139 4.36 -12.16 -27.30
N THR A 140 5.37 -12.16 -26.44
CA THR A 140 6.69 -12.74 -26.77
C THR A 140 6.88 -14.18 -26.32
N VAL A 141 6.10 -14.64 -25.34
CA VAL A 141 6.20 -15.98 -24.76
C VAL A 141 4.94 -16.80 -25.04
N LEU A 142 3.75 -16.22 -24.86
CA LEU A 142 2.47 -16.93 -25.06
C LEU A 142 1.94 -16.84 -26.51
N GLY A 143 2.48 -15.93 -27.33
CA GLY A 143 1.98 -15.66 -28.68
C GLY A 143 0.51 -15.20 -28.68
N ILE A 144 0.15 -14.31 -27.75
CA ILE A 144 -1.17 -13.70 -27.68
C ILE A 144 -1.09 -12.30 -28.32
N ASP A 145 -1.90 -12.05 -29.35
CA ASP A 145 -1.90 -10.78 -30.09
C ASP A 145 -2.76 -9.71 -29.39
N GLU A 146 -3.89 -10.08 -28.80
CA GLU A 146 -4.77 -9.18 -28.03
C GLU A 146 -4.89 -9.64 -26.56
N PRO A 147 -3.87 -9.40 -25.73
CA PRO A 147 -3.87 -9.89 -24.35
C PRO A 147 -4.83 -9.10 -23.45
N VAL A 148 -5.56 -9.84 -22.62
CA VAL A 148 -6.44 -9.30 -21.58
C VAL A 148 -5.87 -9.60 -20.19
N ILE A 149 -5.92 -8.60 -19.31
CA ILE A 149 -5.61 -8.75 -17.89
C ILE A 149 -6.92 -8.72 -17.11
N LEU A 150 -7.23 -9.80 -16.40
CA LEU A 150 -8.36 -9.82 -15.48
C LEU A 150 -7.99 -9.09 -14.19
N THR A 151 -8.90 -8.24 -13.72
CA THR A 151 -8.81 -7.54 -12.43
C THR A 151 -10.11 -7.72 -11.67
N ALA A 152 -10.13 -7.35 -10.39
CA ALA A 152 -11.35 -7.49 -9.57
C ALA A 152 -12.12 -6.18 -9.44
N ASN A 153 -13.45 -6.28 -9.37
CA ASN A 153 -14.32 -5.20 -8.90
C ASN A 153 -13.90 -4.75 -7.49
N ALA A 154 -14.06 -3.46 -7.20
CA ALA A 154 -13.64 -2.78 -5.97
C ALA A 154 -12.12 -2.73 -5.69
N SER A 155 -11.28 -3.25 -6.58
CA SER A 155 -9.81 -3.18 -6.47
C SER A 155 -9.27 -1.74 -6.52
N PHE A 156 -7.99 -1.56 -6.17
CA PHE A 156 -7.24 -0.32 -6.39
C PHE A 156 -5.78 -0.59 -6.71
N HIS A 157 -5.36 -0.26 -7.94
CA HIS A 157 -4.00 -0.52 -8.44
C HIS A 157 -3.21 0.75 -8.78
N GLY A 158 -3.82 1.93 -8.67
CA GLY A 158 -3.15 3.21 -8.90
C GLY A 158 -4.01 4.22 -9.63
N ARG A 159 -3.37 5.32 -10.06
CA ARG A 159 -4.02 6.44 -10.76
C ARG A 159 -3.31 6.89 -12.04
N THR A 160 -2.36 6.12 -12.55
CA THR A 160 -1.82 6.30 -13.91
C THR A 160 -2.81 5.69 -14.92
N LEU A 161 -2.73 6.01 -16.22
CA LEU A 161 -3.77 5.61 -17.16
C LEU A 161 -3.98 4.09 -17.26
N ALA A 162 -2.94 3.25 -17.19
CA ALA A 162 -3.15 1.80 -17.19
C ALA A 162 -3.62 1.30 -15.81
N THR A 163 -3.04 1.80 -14.71
CA THR A 163 -3.42 1.35 -13.36
C THR A 163 -4.80 1.82 -12.91
N ILE A 164 -5.25 2.99 -13.36
CA ILE A 164 -6.61 3.48 -13.12
C ILE A 164 -7.63 2.69 -13.94
N THR A 165 -7.22 2.17 -15.11
CA THR A 165 -8.01 1.23 -15.87
C THR A 165 -8.05 -0.13 -15.16
N ALA A 166 -6.92 -0.64 -14.67
CA ALA A 166 -6.91 -1.86 -13.85
C ALA A 166 -7.73 -1.73 -12.55
N THR A 167 -7.88 -0.51 -12.01
CA THR A 167 -8.65 -0.23 -10.79
C THR A 167 -10.15 -0.41 -11.05
N GLY A 168 -10.75 -1.44 -10.45
CA GLY A 168 -12.16 -1.83 -10.60
C GLY A 168 -13.17 -0.93 -9.87
N GLN A 169 -12.98 0.39 -9.94
CA GLN A 169 -13.84 1.39 -9.32
C GLN A 169 -14.15 2.52 -10.33
N PRO A 170 -15.29 2.44 -11.05
CA PRO A 170 -15.62 3.34 -12.16
C PRO A 170 -15.58 4.84 -11.80
N LYS A 171 -15.84 5.19 -10.53
CA LYS A 171 -15.76 6.58 -10.03
C LYS A 171 -14.38 7.22 -10.25
N TYR A 172 -13.30 6.44 -10.27
CA TYR A 172 -11.95 6.95 -10.50
C TYR A 172 -11.62 7.11 -11.99
N GLN A 173 -12.30 6.39 -12.87
CA GLN A 173 -12.05 6.39 -14.33
C GLN A 173 -12.80 7.50 -15.08
N LYS A 174 -13.79 8.11 -14.42
CA LYS A 174 -14.69 9.10 -15.02
C LYS A 174 -13.93 10.25 -15.68
N TYR A 175 -14.24 10.52 -16.95
CA TYR A 175 -13.68 11.62 -17.77
C TYR A 175 -12.20 11.48 -18.17
N PHE A 176 -11.65 10.26 -18.12
CA PHE A 176 -10.31 9.95 -18.67
C PHE A 176 -10.36 9.09 -19.93
N ASP A 177 -11.52 8.99 -20.57
CA ASP A 177 -11.71 8.19 -21.79
C ASP A 177 -10.94 8.76 -23.01
N PRO A 178 -10.49 7.90 -23.94
CA PRO A 178 -10.54 6.43 -23.87
C PRO A 178 -9.53 5.85 -22.86
N LEU A 179 -9.98 4.87 -22.08
CA LEU A 179 -9.13 4.10 -21.17
C LEU A 179 -8.21 3.13 -21.93
N VAL A 180 -7.18 2.62 -21.24
CA VAL A 180 -6.24 1.66 -21.85
C VAL A 180 -6.97 0.33 -22.14
N PRO A 181 -7.05 -0.15 -23.39
CA PRO A 181 -7.74 -1.41 -23.69
C PRO A 181 -7.02 -2.63 -23.11
N GLY A 182 -7.69 -3.78 -23.07
CA GLY A 182 -7.10 -5.05 -22.62
C GLY A 182 -7.25 -5.34 -21.12
N PHE A 183 -8.33 -4.87 -20.51
CA PHE A 183 -8.71 -5.17 -19.13
C PHE A 183 -10.17 -5.63 -19.07
N GLU A 184 -10.45 -6.58 -18.19
CA GLU A 184 -11.80 -7.01 -17.82
C GLU A 184 -11.88 -7.14 -16.30
N TYR A 185 -13.09 -7.02 -15.76
CA TYR A 185 -13.33 -7.02 -14.32
C TYR A 185 -14.23 -8.18 -13.91
N VAL A 186 -13.82 -8.90 -12.88
CA VAL A 186 -14.60 -9.99 -12.28
C VAL A 186 -14.91 -9.67 -10.82
N ASP A 187 -15.91 -10.34 -10.25
CA ASP A 187 -16.17 -10.23 -8.82
C ASP A 187 -15.07 -10.92 -7.99
N TYR A 188 -14.62 -10.24 -6.94
CA TYR A 188 -13.58 -10.73 -6.04
C TYR A 188 -14.12 -11.91 -5.21
N ASN A 189 -13.30 -12.93 -4.98
CA ASN A 189 -13.70 -14.21 -4.35
C ASN A 189 -14.77 -15.02 -5.13
N ASP A 190 -15.04 -14.70 -6.40
CA ASP A 190 -15.89 -15.52 -7.28
C ASP A 190 -15.04 -16.27 -8.32
N ILE A 191 -14.74 -17.55 -8.04
CA ILE A 191 -13.95 -18.38 -8.97
C ILE A 191 -14.71 -18.68 -10.28
N GLN A 192 -16.05 -18.72 -10.23
CA GLN A 192 -16.84 -18.98 -11.42
C GLN A 192 -16.81 -17.77 -12.36
N ALA A 193 -16.78 -16.55 -11.82
CA ALA A 193 -16.57 -15.33 -12.60
C ALA A 193 -15.23 -15.35 -13.35
N ILE A 194 -14.14 -15.81 -12.72
CA ILE A 194 -12.83 -16.00 -13.39
C ILE A 194 -12.93 -17.03 -14.52
N LYS A 195 -13.50 -18.21 -14.24
CA LYS A 195 -13.61 -19.31 -15.23
C LYS A 195 -14.47 -18.89 -16.42
N ASN A 196 -15.59 -18.21 -16.18
CA ASN A 196 -16.47 -17.70 -17.23
C ASN A 196 -15.75 -16.62 -18.05
N ALA A 197 -15.08 -15.66 -17.40
CA ALA A 197 -14.34 -14.62 -18.11
C ALA A 197 -13.28 -15.22 -19.03
N ILE A 198 -12.48 -16.20 -18.57
CA ILE A 198 -11.52 -16.89 -19.42
C ILE A 198 -12.22 -17.57 -20.60
N GLY A 199 -13.28 -18.33 -20.36
CA GLY A 199 -14.01 -19.04 -21.42
C GLY A 199 -14.65 -18.10 -22.46
N ASP A 200 -15.13 -16.94 -22.05
CA ASP A 200 -15.76 -15.95 -22.93
C ASP A 200 -14.72 -15.11 -23.70
N ILE A 201 -13.57 -14.83 -23.09
CA ILE A 201 -12.53 -13.98 -23.66
C ILE A 201 -11.67 -14.75 -24.64
N ASP A 202 -11.32 -16.01 -24.35
CA ASP A 202 -10.36 -16.81 -25.09
C ASP A 202 -10.92 -17.26 -26.44
N THR A 203 -11.01 -16.31 -27.37
CA THR A 203 -11.59 -16.48 -28.70
C THR A 203 -10.72 -15.80 -29.76
N GLY A 204 -10.23 -16.60 -30.73
CA GLY A 204 -9.35 -16.10 -31.80
C GLY A 204 -8.04 -15.53 -31.24
N ASP A 205 -7.75 -14.29 -31.59
CA ASP A 205 -6.49 -13.60 -31.25
C ASP A 205 -6.54 -12.91 -29.87
N ARG A 206 -7.73 -12.84 -29.25
CA ARG A 206 -7.96 -12.28 -27.92
C ARG A 206 -7.97 -13.38 -26.87
N ARG A 207 -7.10 -13.26 -25.87
CA ARG A 207 -6.97 -14.24 -24.78
C ARG A 207 -6.58 -13.58 -23.47
N VAL A 208 -7.00 -14.17 -22.35
CA VAL A 208 -6.49 -13.82 -21.03
C VAL A 208 -5.01 -14.16 -20.96
N ALA A 209 -4.21 -13.21 -20.51
CA ALA A 209 -2.76 -13.35 -20.38
C ALA A 209 -2.27 -13.23 -18.93
N ALA A 210 -3.05 -12.55 -18.08
CA ALA A 210 -2.74 -12.42 -16.67
C ALA A 210 -3.97 -12.13 -15.81
N ILE A 211 -3.84 -12.40 -14.52
CA ILE A 211 -4.81 -12.06 -13.48
C ILE A 211 -4.08 -11.19 -12.46
N LEU A 212 -4.54 -9.95 -12.25
CA LEU A 212 -3.98 -8.98 -11.31
C LEU A 212 -4.96 -8.77 -10.15
N LEU A 213 -4.54 -9.15 -8.94
CA LEU A 213 -5.37 -9.12 -7.74
C LEU A 213 -4.61 -8.63 -6.52
N GLU A 214 -5.32 -8.10 -5.54
CA GLU A 214 -4.81 -7.85 -4.19
C GLU A 214 -5.03 -9.12 -3.35
N ALA A 215 -4.12 -9.51 -2.44
CA ALA A 215 -4.37 -10.64 -1.53
C ALA A 215 -5.50 -10.34 -0.53
N LEU A 216 -5.65 -9.06 -0.21
CA LEU A 216 -6.75 -8.48 0.54
C LEU A 216 -7.02 -7.10 -0.06
N GLN A 217 -8.24 -6.86 -0.53
CA GLN A 217 -8.60 -5.56 -1.10
C GLN A 217 -8.69 -4.51 0.01
N GLY A 218 -7.71 -3.60 0.07
CA GLY A 218 -7.64 -2.61 1.14
C GLY A 218 -8.67 -1.50 0.96
N GLU A 219 -8.66 -0.86 -0.23
CA GLU A 219 -9.63 0.19 -0.58
C GLU A 219 -11.04 -0.38 -0.81
N GLY A 220 -11.15 -1.62 -1.29
CA GLY A 220 -12.41 -2.36 -1.52
C GLY A 220 -13.16 -2.77 -0.25
N GLY A 221 -12.83 -2.17 0.90
CA GLY A 221 -13.49 -2.42 2.17
C GLY A 221 -12.79 -3.46 3.04
N VAL A 222 -11.46 -3.56 2.98
CA VAL A 222 -10.66 -4.49 3.80
C VAL A 222 -11.18 -5.92 3.66
N ARG A 223 -11.22 -6.45 2.43
CA ARG A 223 -11.79 -7.77 2.13
C ARG A 223 -10.68 -8.82 1.93
N PRO A 224 -10.45 -9.73 2.90
CA PRO A 224 -9.54 -10.86 2.73
C PRO A 224 -9.87 -11.72 1.50
N GLY A 225 -8.84 -12.18 0.82
CA GLY A 225 -8.97 -13.25 -0.17
C GLY A 225 -9.33 -14.58 0.47
N GLU A 226 -10.20 -15.36 -0.19
CA GLU A 226 -10.49 -16.74 0.19
C GLU A 226 -9.37 -17.67 -0.30
N LYS A 227 -8.93 -18.60 0.56
CA LYS A 227 -7.80 -19.48 0.23
C LYS A 227 -8.10 -20.34 -0.98
N GLU A 228 -9.28 -20.94 -1.00
CA GLU A 228 -9.74 -21.84 -2.05
C GLU A 228 -9.82 -21.10 -3.39
N TYR A 229 -10.36 -19.88 -3.40
CA TYR A 229 -10.40 -19.01 -4.58
C TYR A 229 -9.01 -18.75 -5.18
N PHE A 230 -8.04 -18.34 -4.35
CA PHE A 230 -6.68 -18.05 -4.83
C PHE A 230 -5.89 -19.30 -5.21
N GLN A 231 -6.11 -20.43 -4.53
CA GLN A 231 -5.50 -21.71 -4.89
C GLN A 231 -6.02 -22.21 -6.24
N GLU A 232 -7.32 -22.10 -6.51
CA GLU A 232 -7.88 -22.42 -7.82
C GLU A 232 -7.36 -21.47 -8.91
N ILE A 233 -7.25 -20.16 -8.64
CA ILE A 233 -6.62 -19.22 -9.59
C ILE A 233 -5.17 -19.64 -9.91
N ARG A 234 -4.38 -19.95 -8.88
CA ARG A 234 -3.00 -20.40 -9.06
C ARG A 234 -2.93 -21.64 -9.93
N GLN A 235 -3.81 -22.63 -9.68
CA GLN A 235 -3.92 -23.83 -10.51
C GLN A 235 -4.25 -23.49 -11.97
N ILE A 236 -5.24 -22.62 -12.21
CA ILE A 236 -5.60 -22.17 -13.57
C ILE A 236 -4.40 -21.52 -14.26
N CYS A 237 -3.67 -20.64 -13.57
CA CYS A 237 -2.48 -20.00 -14.10
C CYS A 237 -1.37 -21.02 -14.45
N ASP A 238 -1.20 -22.06 -13.64
CA ASP A 238 -0.22 -23.11 -13.89
C ASP A 238 -0.62 -24.01 -15.08
N GLU A 239 -1.90 -24.34 -15.22
CA GLU A 239 -2.43 -25.18 -16.29
C GLU A 239 -2.45 -24.47 -17.65
N THR A 240 -2.72 -23.17 -17.65
CA THR A 240 -2.90 -22.38 -18.89
C THR A 240 -1.66 -21.55 -19.27
N GLY A 241 -0.72 -21.36 -18.34
CA GLY A 241 0.49 -20.55 -18.53
C GLY A 241 0.27 -19.04 -18.44
N ILE A 242 -0.95 -18.56 -18.16
CA ILE A 242 -1.22 -17.14 -17.87
C ILE A 242 -0.56 -16.74 -16.55
N LEU A 243 -0.22 -15.47 -16.39
CA LEU A 243 0.50 -15.00 -15.20
C LEU A 243 -0.44 -14.62 -14.06
N LEU A 244 -0.08 -15.00 -12.83
CA LEU A 244 -0.67 -14.43 -11.62
C LEU A 244 0.18 -13.24 -11.13
N ILE A 245 -0.47 -12.09 -10.99
CA ILE A 245 0.13 -10.86 -10.47
C ILE A 245 -0.55 -10.50 -9.14
N MET A 246 0.24 -10.36 -8.08
CA MET A 246 -0.27 -9.93 -6.78
C MET A 246 0.16 -8.49 -6.48
N ASP A 247 -0.82 -7.61 -6.34
CA ASP A 247 -0.61 -6.27 -5.81
C ASP A 247 -0.44 -6.34 -4.28
N GLU A 248 0.81 -6.29 -3.85
CA GLU A 248 1.22 -6.33 -2.45
C GLU A 248 1.51 -4.91 -1.90
N VAL A 249 1.17 -3.84 -2.66
CA VAL A 249 1.50 -2.45 -2.31
C VAL A 249 1.00 -2.08 -0.92
N GLN A 250 -0.21 -2.52 -0.57
CA GLN A 250 -0.82 -2.19 0.72
C GLN A 250 -0.66 -3.28 1.78
N VAL A 251 -0.60 -4.55 1.35
CA VAL A 251 -0.71 -5.73 2.23
C VAL A 251 0.61 -6.47 2.45
N GLY A 252 1.63 -6.16 1.65
CA GLY A 252 2.98 -6.68 1.83
C GLY A 252 3.76 -5.97 2.92
N MET A 253 5.06 -6.25 2.99
CA MET A 253 6.00 -5.70 3.96
C MET A 253 5.51 -5.83 5.42
N GLY A 254 4.95 -6.99 5.74
CA GLY A 254 4.58 -7.35 7.11
C GLY A 254 3.16 -6.99 7.54
N ARG A 255 2.42 -6.21 6.74
CA ARG A 255 1.13 -5.62 7.14
C ARG A 255 0.11 -6.65 7.63
N THR A 256 0.08 -7.82 7.01
CA THR A 256 -0.89 -8.90 7.29
C THR A 256 -0.46 -9.82 8.44
N GLY A 257 0.73 -9.63 9.01
CA GLY A 257 1.34 -10.55 9.98
C GLY A 257 2.21 -11.63 9.31
N LYS A 258 2.19 -11.70 7.98
CA LYS A 258 3.17 -12.35 7.12
C LYS A 258 3.96 -11.28 6.38
N LEU A 259 5.13 -11.62 5.85
CA LEU A 259 5.92 -10.62 5.12
C LEU A 259 5.19 -10.21 3.85
N TRP A 260 4.57 -11.17 3.15
CA TRP A 260 3.73 -10.95 1.98
C TRP A 260 2.31 -11.48 2.21
N GLY A 261 1.33 -10.78 1.65
CA GLY A 261 -0.09 -11.12 1.72
C GLY A 261 -0.40 -12.50 1.14
N TYR A 262 0.20 -12.85 -0.01
CA TYR A 262 0.02 -14.14 -0.68
C TYR A 262 0.36 -15.35 0.21
N GLU A 263 1.24 -15.19 1.20
CA GLU A 263 1.59 -16.25 2.15
C GLU A 263 0.40 -16.70 3.00
N ASN A 264 -0.57 -15.80 3.25
CA ASN A 264 -1.80 -16.14 3.96
C ASN A 264 -2.72 -17.04 3.12
N LEU A 265 -2.55 -17.03 1.80
CA LEU A 265 -3.36 -17.76 0.83
C LEU A 265 -2.73 -19.11 0.44
N GLY A 266 -1.45 -19.32 0.77
CA GLY A 266 -0.74 -20.57 0.47
C GLY A 266 -0.43 -20.72 -1.03
N ILE A 267 -0.24 -19.62 -1.74
CA ILE A 267 0.10 -19.58 -3.16
C ILE A 267 1.35 -18.73 -3.39
N GLU A 268 1.99 -18.89 -4.54
CA GLU A 268 3.05 -17.99 -5.01
C GLU A 268 2.64 -17.31 -6.32
N PRO A 269 2.77 -15.98 -6.44
CA PRO A 269 2.57 -15.31 -7.72
C PRO A 269 3.75 -15.48 -8.67
N ASP A 270 3.51 -15.18 -9.95
CA ASP A 270 4.58 -15.06 -10.95
C ASP A 270 5.26 -13.68 -10.87
N ILE A 271 4.46 -12.67 -10.53
CA ILE A 271 4.86 -11.27 -10.37
C ILE A 271 4.17 -10.69 -9.13
N PHE A 272 4.85 -9.89 -8.33
CA PHE A 272 4.17 -9.07 -7.32
C PHE A 272 4.79 -7.68 -7.21
N THR A 273 4.03 -6.73 -6.67
CA THR A 273 4.44 -5.33 -6.56
C THR A 273 4.42 -4.86 -5.11
N SER A 274 5.40 -4.05 -4.72
CA SER A 274 5.53 -3.52 -3.36
C SER A 274 5.80 -2.02 -3.40
N ALA A 275 5.30 -1.29 -2.41
CA ALA A 275 5.60 0.13 -2.18
C ALA A 275 5.23 0.46 -0.72
N LYS A 276 4.72 1.66 -0.43
CA LYS A 276 4.20 2.08 0.88
C LYS A 276 5.10 1.63 2.04
N GLY A 277 4.73 0.54 2.71
CA GLY A 277 5.46 -0.03 3.83
C GLY A 277 6.92 -0.39 3.53
N LEU A 278 7.29 -0.64 2.27
CA LEU A 278 8.67 -0.85 1.82
C LEU A 278 9.58 0.32 2.18
N GLY A 279 9.12 1.55 1.95
CA GLY A 279 9.89 2.77 2.21
C GLY A 279 9.64 3.39 3.58
N GLY A 280 8.66 2.89 4.33
CA GLY A 280 8.28 3.42 5.64
C GLY A 280 7.88 4.90 5.64
N GLY A 281 7.49 5.48 4.50
CA GLY A 281 7.27 6.93 4.32
C GLY A 281 8.13 7.57 3.24
N ILE A 282 9.26 6.96 2.86
CA ILE A 282 10.08 7.41 1.74
C ILE A 282 9.53 6.85 0.42
N PRO A 283 9.35 7.66 -0.64
CA PRO A 283 8.85 7.18 -1.93
C PRO A 283 9.75 6.12 -2.56
N ILE A 284 9.22 4.91 -2.69
CA ILE A 284 9.83 3.79 -3.40
C ILE A 284 8.73 2.81 -3.80
N GLY A 285 8.89 2.19 -4.97
CA GLY A 285 8.12 1.03 -5.40
C GLY A 285 9.06 -0.04 -5.95
N ALA A 286 8.59 -1.28 -5.98
CA ALA A 286 9.31 -2.41 -6.52
C ALA A 286 8.36 -3.34 -7.28
N LEU A 287 8.80 -3.77 -8.45
CA LEU A 287 8.24 -4.89 -9.20
C LEU A 287 9.14 -6.09 -8.95
N LEU A 288 8.60 -7.20 -8.48
CA LEU A 288 9.32 -8.44 -8.25
C LEU A 288 8.73 -9.54 -9.10
N CYS A 289 9.58 -10.41 -9.65
CA CYS A 289 9.12 -11.50 -10.51
C CYS A 289 10.01 -12.73 -10.44
N LYS A 290 9.45 -13.88 -10.81
CA LYS A 290 10.20 -15.11 -11.07
C LYS A 290 11.04 -14.96 -12.33
N SER A 291 12.16 -15.69 -12.42
CA SER A 291 13.12 -15.58 -13.54
C SER A 291 12.48 -15.81 -14.91
N LYS A 292 11.46 -16.67 -15.01
CA LYS A 292 10.72 -16.90 -16.26
C LYS A 292 10.03 -15.64 -16.80
N CYS A 293 9.71 -14.69 -15.92
CA CYS A 293 9.06 -13.43 -16.25
C CYS A 293 10.05 -12.29 -16.51
N ASP A 294 11.34 -12.44 -16.20
CA ASP A 294 12.38 -11.40 -16.37
C ASP A 294 12.80 -11.24 -17.84
N ILE A 295 11.91 -10.65 -18.64
CA ILE A 295 12.07 -10.56 -20.11
C ILE A 295 12.30 -9.13 -20.62
N PHE A 296 12.28 -8.13 -19.73
CA PHE A 296 12.64 -6.77 -20.13
C PHE A 296 14.12 -6.71 -20.52
N GLN A 297 14.40 -5.95 -21.57
CA GLN A 297 15.73 -5.65 -22.08
C GLN A 297 16.07 -4.18 -21.83
N PRO A 298 17.36 -3.81 -21.81
CA PRO A 298 17.77 -2.42 -21.63
C PRO A 298 17.02 -1.47 -22.55
N GLY A 299 16.35 -0.46 -21.96
CA GLY A 299 15.59 0.56 -22.67
C GLY A 299 14.07 0.35 -22.75
N GLU A 300 13.55 -0.84 -22.42
CA GLU A 300 12.11 -1.12 -22.56
C GLU A 300 11.27 -0.68 -21.34
N HIS A 301 11.88 -0.64 -20.16
CA HIS A 301 11.30 -0.11 -18.94
C HIS A 301 12.40 0.55 -18.11
N ALA A 302 12.11 1.73 -17.56
CA ALA A 302 13.11 2.55 -16.86
C ALA A 302 12.44 3.52 -15.89
N SER A 303 13.22 3.99 -14.93
CA SER A 303 12.86 5.09 -14.04
C SER A 303 14.10 5.93 -13.77
N THR A 304 13.98 7.25 -13.84
CA THR A 304 15.10 8.14 -13.47
C THR A 304 15.46 7.93 -12.02
N PHE A 305 14.49 8.07 -11.12
CA PHE A 305 14.68 8.01 -9.67
C PHE A 305 14.58 6.59 -9.09
N GLY A 306 13.97 5.65 -9.80
CA GLY A 306 13.81 4.28 -9.32
C GLY A 306 15.16 3.62 -9.02
N GLY A 307 15.31 3.01 -7.85
CA GLY A 307 16.56 2.34 -7.46
C GLY A 307 17.68 3.26 -7.01
N ASN A 308 17.38 4.54 -6.72
CA ASN A 308 18.38 5.47 -6.22
C ASN A 308 18.96 5.02 -4.86
N PRO A 309 20.25 5.30 -4.58
CA PRO A 309 20.91 4.86 -3.35
C PRO A 309 20.21 5.33 -2.07
N PHE A 310 19.62 6.54 -2.08
CA PHE A 310 18.92 7.12 -0.93
C PHE A 310 17.71 6.29 -0.51
N ALA A 311 16.75 6.11 -1.40
CA ALA A 311 15.52 5.37 -1.11
C ALA A 311 15.83 3.90 -0.80
N CYS A 312 16.76 3.28 -1.54
CA CYS A 312 17.11 1.88 -1.32
C CYS A 312 17.79 1.63 0.04
N ALA A 313 18.65 2.54 0.52
CA ALA A 313 19.28 2.39 1.83
C ALA A 313 18.26 2.50 2.97
N VAL A 314 17.29 3.42 2.86
CA VAL A 314 16.24 3.57 3.87
C VAL A 314 15.28 2.39 3.85
N ALA A 315 14.86 1.94 2.66
CA ALA A 315 14.01 0.75 2.54
C ALA A 315 14.69 -0.51 3.07
N LEU A 316 16.00 -0.69 2.83
CA LEU A 316 16.76 -1.80 3.40
C LEU A 316 16.78 -1.75 4.93
N ALA A 317 16.90 -0.55 5.51
CA ALA A 317 16.83 -0.39 6.96
C ALA A 317 15.45 -0.78 7.50
N VAL A 318 14.36 -0.40 6.82
CA VAL A 318 13.00 -0.85 7.17
C VAL A 318 12.89 -2.38 7.11
N CYS A 319 13.33 -2.99 6.01
CA CYS A 319 13.35 -4.45 5.83
C CYS A 319 14.08 -5.16 6.97
N GLN A 320 15.30 -4.71 7.30
CA GLN A 320 16.12 -5.30 8.36
C GLN A 320 15.49 -5.14 9.74
N THR A 321 14.86 -3.99 10.02
CA THR A 321 14.13 -3.78 11.29
C THR A 321 12.95 -4.74 11.43
N LEU A 322 12.19 -5.00 10.36
CA LEU A 322 11.08 -5.96 10.42
C LEU A 322 11.52 -7.36 10.89
N GLU A 323 12.69 -7.79 10.42
CA GLU A 323 13.31 -9.08 10.74
C GLU A 323 13.93 -9.07 12.15
N GLN A 324 14.75 -8.07 12.47
CA GLN A 324 15.56 -8.03 13.69
C GLN A 324 14.74 -7.77 14.96
N GLU A 325 13.63 -7.02 14.86
CA GLU A 325 12.82 -6.63 16.01
C GLU A 325 11.55 -7.49 16.18
N ASN A 326 11.46 -8.62 15.47
CA ASN A 326 10.30 -9.52 15.50
C ASN A 326 8.96 -8.80 15.25
N ILE A 327 8.96 -7.79 14.37
CA ILE A 327 7.80 -6.92 14.15
C ILE A 327 6.57 -7.74 13.71
N LEU A 328 6.75 -8.78 12.89
CA LEU A 328 5.64 -9.61 12.41
C LEU A 328 4.88 -10.30 13.55
N GLU A 329 5.57 -10.70 14.63
CA GLU A 329 4.90 -11.26 15.80
C GLU A 329 4.03 -10.20 16.48
N ASN A 330 4.52 -8.96 16.63
CA ASN A 330 3.71 -7.86 17.13
C ASN A 330 2.49 -7.60 16.23
N VAL A 331 2.65 -7.63 14.90
CA VAL A 331 1.54 -7.45 13.95
C VAL A 331 0.44 -8.50 14.17
N GLN A 332 0.82 -9.76 14.36
CA GLN A 332 -0.14 -10.84 14.62
C GLN A 332 -0.85 -10.63 15.96
N GLN A 333 -0.10 -10.40 17.05
CA GLN A 333 -0.66 -10.24 18.39
C GLN A 333 -1.56 -9.00 18.51
N ARG A 334 -1.12 -7.85 17.99
CA ARG A 334 -1.85 -6.58 18.05
C ARG A 334 -3.03 -6.56 17.09
N GLY A 335 -2.90 -7.20 15.94
CA GLY A 335 -4.00 -7.42 15.01
C GLY A 335 -5.14 -8.21 15.64
N GLU A 336 -4.82 -9.32 16.32
CA GLU A 336 -5.80 -10.12 17.02
C GLU A 336 -6.44 -9.36 18.19
N GLN A 337 -5.64 -8.66 18.99
CA GLN A 337 -6.14 -7.81 20.07
C GLN A 337 -7.12 -6.74 19.56
N LEU A 338 -6.80 -6.08 18.44
CA LEU A 338 -7.68 -5.07 17.85
C LEU A 338 -9.00 -5.69 17.38
N ARG A 339 -8.96 -6.80 16.63
CA ARG A 339 -10.17 -7.49 16.17
C ARG A 339 -11.03 -8.01 17.32
N ALA A 340 -10.42 -8.53 18.38
CA ALA A 340 -11.15 -8.97 19.57
C ALA A 340 -11.89 -7.81 20.23
N GLY A 341 -11.21 -6.68 20.46
CA GLY A 341 -11.83 -5.50 21.05
C GLY A 341 -12.93 -4.88 20.18
N LEU A 342 -12.75 -4.84 18.86
CA LEU A 342 -13.79 -4.38 17.93
C LEU A 342 -14.99 -5.36 17.89
N THR A 343 -14.75 -6.66 17.99
CA THR A 343 -15.81 -7.67 18.06
C THR A 343 -16.66 -7.50 19.32
N GLU A 344 -16.07 -7.20 20.47
CA GLU A 344 -16.81 -6.88 21.70
C GLU A 344 -17.71 -5.65 21.54
N ILE A 345 -17.27 -4.65 20.77
CA ILE A 345 -18.09 -3.48 20.43
C ILE A 345 -19.21 -3.87 19.48
N ALA A 346 -18.94 -4.68 18.46
CA ALA A 346 -19.96 -5.18 17.53
C ALA A 346 -21.08 -5.95 18.24
N VAL A 347 -20.74 -6.76 19.25
CA VAL A 347 -21.72 -7.47 20.10
C VAL A 347 -22.64 -6.50 20.86
N LYS A 348 -22.14 -5.33 21.26
CA LYS A 348 -22.95 -4.28 21.94
C LYS A 348 -23.82 -3.48 20.96
N TYR A 349 -23.40 -3.39 19.70
CA TYR A 349 -24.07 -2.59 18.66
C TYR A 349 -24.39 -3.43 17.40
N PRO A 350 -25.13 -4.56 17.53
CA PRO A 350 -25.32 -5.52 16.45
C PRO A 350 -26.21 -5.03 15.31
N THR A 351 -26.98 -3.95 15.53
CA THR A 351 -27.76 -3.31 14.46
C THR A 351 -26.94 -2.32 13.65
N GLN A 352 -25.82 -1.84 14.19
CA GLN A 352 -24.94 -0.88 13.54
C GLN A 352 -23.72 -1.52 12.87
N ILE A 353 -23.15 -2.58 13.45
CA ILE A 353 -21.92 -3.21 12.96
C ILE A 353 -22.26 -4.63 12.50
N THR A 354 -21.94 -4.93 11.24
CA THR A 354 -22.24 -6.23 10.62
C THR A 354 -21.06 -7.19 10.66
N GLU A 355 -19.83 -6.68 10.56
CA GLU A 355 -18.64 -7.53 10.46
C GLU A 355 -17.38 -6.81 10.95
N ILE A 356 -16.51 -7.56 11.64
CA ILE A 356 -15.12 -7.21 11.89
C ILE A 356 -14.25 -8.19 11.11
N ARG A 357 -13.34 -7.69 10.28
CA ARG A 357 -12.48 -8.52 9.43
C ARG A 357 -11.09 -7.92 9.20
N GLY A 358 -10.21 -8.71 8.61
CA GLY A 358 -8.87 -8.29 8.22
C GLY A 358 -7.78 -9.26 8.67
N TRP A 359 -6.54 -8.93 8.34
CA TRP A 359 -5.35 -9.71 8.71
C TRP A 359 -4.32 -8.79 9.36
N GLY A 360 -3.57 -9.30 10.34
CA GLY A 360 -2.54 -8.52 11.02
C GLY A 360 -3.04 -7.13 11.43
N LEU A 361 -2.35 -6.08 10.98
CA LEU A 361 -2.68 -4.67 11.25
C LEU A 361 -3.28 -3.96 10.02
N ILE A 362 -4.11 -4.66 9.24
CA ILE A 362 -5.08 -4.08 8.31
C ILE A 362 -6.46 -4.65 8.61
N ASN A 363 -7.27 -3.89 9.36
CA ASN A 363 -8.57 -4.35 9.86
C ASN A 363 -9.70 -3.39 9.48
N GLY A 364 -10.88 -3.95 9.26
CA GLY A 364 -12.10 -3.24 8.89
C GLY A 364 -13.21 -3.51 9.89
N MET A 365 -13.96 -2.45 10.22
CA MET A 365 -15.25 -2.53 10.91
C MET A 365 -16.32 -2.09 9.92
N GLU A 366 -17.16 -3.03 9.47
CA GLU A 366 -18.25 -2.75 8.55
C GLU A 366 -19.52 -2.35 9.29
N LEU A 367 -20.05 -1.21 8.88
CA LEU A 367 -21.34 -0.71 9.31
C LEU A 367 -22.44 -1.32 8.45
N ASN A 368 -23.61 -1.49 9.05
CA ASN A 368 -24.82 -1.91 8.36
C ASN A 368 -25.09 -0.99 7.15
N ALA A 369 -25.37 -1.59 6.00
CA ALA A 369 -25.66 -0.85 4.78
C ALA A 369 -26.93 0.02 4.93
N GLU A 370 -27.90 -0.45 5.70
CA GLU A 370 -29.25 0.13 5.83
C GLU A 370 -29.34 1.30 6.82
N ILE A 371 -28.31 1.55 7.63
CA ILE A 371 -28.30 2.69 8.56
C ILE A 371 -27.81 3.97 7.87
N ASN A 372 -28.21 5.15 8.36
CA ASN A 372 -27.72 6.41 7.80
C ASN A 372 -26.26 6.71 8.15
N LEU A 373 -25.74 6.10 9.22
CA LEU A 373 -24.37 6.32 9.68
C LEU A 373 -23.35 5.84 8.63
N THR A 374 -22.35 6.67 8.35
CA THR A 374 -21.28 6.36 7.41
C THR A 374 -19.94 6.13 8.11
N SER A 375 -19.00 5.48 7.42
CA SER A 375 -17.62 5.35 7.90
C SER A 375 -16.96 6.72 8.14
N ALA A 376 -17.29 7.74 7.33
CA ALA A 376 -16.79 9.09 7.48
C ALA A 376 -17.28 9.75 8.78
N ASP A 377 -18.51 9.47 9.22
CA ASP A 377 -19.05 9.98 10.49
C ASP A 377 -18.29 9.39 11.69
N ILE A 378 -18.04 8.08 11.68
CA ILE A 378 -17.23 7.41 12.71
C ILE A 378 -15.80 7.98 12.73
N VAL A 379 -15.17 8.13 11.56
CA VAL A 379 -13.81 8.67 11.45
C VAL A 379 -13.73 10.09 12.00
N LYS A 380 -14.71 10.95 11.67
CA LYS A 380 -14.78 12.32 12.19
C LYS A 380 -14.96 12.35 13.71
N ALA A 381 -15.81 11.49 14.25
CA ALA A 381 -16.03 11.39 15.69
C ALA A 381 -14.79 10.84 16.43
N ALA A 382 -14.12 9.82 15.90
CA ALA A 382 -12.88 9.29 16.45
C ALA A 382 -11.75 10.33 16.44
N MET A 383 -11.65 11.12 15.36
CA MET A 383 -10.69 12.21 15.27
C MET A 383 -10.94 13.29 16.34
N ALA A 384 -12.21 13.60 16.62
CA ALA A 384 -12.58 14.52 17.70
C ALA A 384 -12.21 13.99 19.09
N GLU A 385 -11.94 12.68 19.22
CA GLU A 385 -11.47 12.00 20.43
C GLU A 385 -9.95 11.72 20.41
N GLY A 386 -9.22 12.21 19.39
CA GLY A 386 -7.76 12.04 19.30
C GLY A 386 -7.30 10.73 18.63
N LEU A 387 -8.16 10.03 17.89
CA LEU A 387 -7.80 8.84 17.11
C LEU A 387 -7.97 9.11 15.62
N LEU A 388 -6.89 8.99 14.83
CA LEU A 388 -6.97 9.11 13.38
C LEU A 388 -7.31 7.76 12.75
N LEU A 389 -8.34 7.75 11.90
CA LEU A 389 -8.82 6.60 11.13
C LEU A 389 -9.06 7.02 9.69
N VAL A 390 -9.31 6.05 8.81
CA VAL A 390 -9.63 6.32 7.42
C VAL A 390 -10.79 5.43 6.95
N PRO A 391 -11.70 5.94 6.09
CA PRO A 391 -12.67 5.09 5.42
C PRO A 391 -12.02 4.09 4.44
N ALA A 392 -12.70 2.97 4.20
CA ALA A 392 -12.49 2.07 3.06
C ALA A 392 -13.83 1.86 2.35
N GLY A 393 -14.26 2.90 1.62
CA GLY A 393 -15.64 3.01 1.14
C GLY A 393 -16.61 3.57 2.19
N PRO A 394 -17.91 3.70 1.84
CA PRO A 394 -18.88 4.47 2.63
C PRO A 394 -19.29 3.80 3.95
N LYS A 395 -19.02 2.49 4.11
CA LYS A 395 -19.51 1.69 5.22
C LYS A 395 -18.44 0.96 6.01
N VAL A 396 -17.17 1.04 5.60
CA VAL A 396 -16.08 0.38 6.33
C VAL A 396 -15.15 1.42 6.93
N VAL A 397 -14.95 1.33 8.24
CA VAL A 397 -13.89 2.06 8.96
C VAL A 397 -12.65 1.19 8.96
N ARG A 398 -11.54 1.71 8.44
CA ARG A 398 -10.28 0.98 8.30
C ARG A 398 -9.28 1.44 9.36
N PHE A 399 -8.62 0.44 9.95
CA PHE A 399 -7.60 0.57 10.99
C PHE A 399 -6.29 0.00 10.44
N VAL A 400 -5.32 0.88 10.21
CA VAL A 400 -4.00 0.57 9.63
C VAL A 400 -2.88 1.32 10.38
N PRO A 401 -2.67 1.05 11.68
CA PRO A 401 -1.63 1.72 12.47
C PRO A 401 -0.22 1.32 12.02
N PRO A 402 0.85 2.02 12.45
CA PRO A 402 2.20 1.50 12.31
C PRO A 402 2.35 0.09 12.90
N LEU A 403 3.26 -0.72 12.35
CA LEU A 403 3.45 -2.12 12.77
C LEU A 403 4.06 -2.25 14.17
N ILE A 404 4.65 -1.16 14.68
CA ILE A 404 5.22 -1.04 16.03
C ILE A 404 4.19 -0.67 17.11
N VAL A 405 2.90 -0.57 16.74
CA VAL A 405 1.83 -0.18 17.69
C VAL A 405 1.83 -1.09 18.92
N SER A 406 1.75 -0.48 20.10
CA SER A 406 1.79 -1.18 21.37
C SER A 406 0.43 -1.74 21.77
N ALA A 407 0.42 -2.71 22.69
CA ALA A 407 -0.82 -3.24 23.27
C ALA A 407 -1.67 -2.15 23.93
N GLN A 408 -1.02 -1.16 24.56
CA GLN A 408 -1.69 -0.06 25.24
C GLN A 408 -2.38 0.88 24.24
N GLU A 409 -1.73 1.15 23.12
CA GLU A 409 -2.32 1.98 22.04
C GLU A 409 -3.50 1.28 21.36
N ILE A 410 -3.44 -0.04 21.16
CA ILE A 410 -4.62 -0.81 20.72
C ILE A 410 -5.78 -0.65 21.72
N ASN A 411 -5.52 -0.77 23.03
CA ASN A 411 -6.56 -0.60 24.05
C ASN A 411 -7.16 0.82 24.01
N THR A 412 -6.33 1.85 23.85
CA THR A 412 -6.80 3.24 23.70
C THR A 412 -7.70 3.38 22.47
N ALA A 413 -7.30 2.83 21.32
CA ALA A 413 -8.10 2.90 20.10
C ALA A 413 -9.47 2.22 20.27
N VAL A 414 -9.50 1.01 20.83
CA VAL A 414 -10.76 0.29 21.11
C VAL A 414 -11.65 1.07 22.07
N GLN A 415 -11.09 1.66 23.13
CA GLN A 415 -11.85 2.51 24.07
C GLN A 415 -12.46 3.73 23.38
N VAL A 416 -11.70 4.41 22.51
CA VAL A 416 -12.20 5.54 21.73
C VAL A 416 -13.35 5.11 20.82
N ILE A 417 -13.24 3.99 20.11
CA ILE A 417 -14.33 3.49 19.27
C ILE A 417 -15.57 3.17 20.11
N GLY A 418 -15.40 2.54 21.28
CA GLY A 418 -16.52 2.27 22.18
C GLY A 418 -17.26 3.54 22.60
N LYS A 419 -16.53 4.61 22.92
CA LYS A 419 -17.09 5.93 23.24
C LYS A 419 -17.81 6.56 22.04
N VAL A 420 -17.19 6.50 20.86
CA VAL A 420 -17.77 7.03 19.61
C VAL A 420 -19.09 6.33 19.29
N MET A 421 -19.13 5.01 19.36
CA MET A 421 -20.35 4.24 19.12
C MET A 421 -21.44 4.61 20.14
N ALA A 422 -21.11 4.65 21.44
CA ALA A 422 -22.07 5.05 22.46
C ALA A 422 -22.69 6.43 22.22
N ASN A 423 -21.91 7.40 21.75
CA ASN A 423 -22.39 8.76 21.50
C ASN A 423 -23.22 8.89 20.21
N LEU A 424 -22.89 8.12 19.16
CA LEU A 424 -23.57 8.22 17.87
C LEU A 424 -24.83 7.35 17.78
N THR A 425 -25.01 6.42 18.72
CA THR A 425 -26.19 5.55 18.80
C THR A 425 -27.12 5.86 19.98
N ALA A 426 -26.75 6.83 20.83
CA ALA A 426 -27.65 7.40 21.84
C ALA A 426 -28.67 8.31 21.17
#